data_AF-A0AAW1LAK3-F1
#
_entry.id   AF-A0AAW1LAK3-F1
#
_cell.length_a   1.000
_cell.length_b   1.000
_cell.length_c   1.000
_cell.angle_alpha   90.00
_cell.angle_beta   90.00
_cell.angle_gamma   90.00
#
_symmetry.space_group_name_H-M   'P 1'
#
loop_
_entity.id
_entity.type
_entity.pdbx_description
1 polymer ?
#
loop_
_entity_poly.entity_id
_entity_poly.type
_entity_poly.pdbx_seq_one_letter_code
_entity_poly.pdbx_strand_id
1 'polypeptide(L)'
;MLILQMGLEEIYSNQANFSEIIEKENLKVSKIIQKATIEINEEGGEASGTSAVIGVEKIGDHPPPPVFRADRPFMYLLTYDLEESTIPFYRSKFVVVFMGKVAKPEIVN
;
A
#
# COMPACT_ATOMS: atom_id res chain seq x y z
N MET A 1 15.73 -6.96 11.85
CA MET A 1 15.50 -6.28 13.15
C MET A 1 14.05 -5.84 13.32
N LEU A 2 13.40 -5.27 12.30
CA LEU A 2 12.01 -4.80 12.38
C LEU A 2 11.02 -5.85 12.93
N ILE A 3 11.10 -7.10 12.45
CA ILE A 3 10.21 -8.19 12.88
C ILE A 3 10.40 -8.59 14.35
N LEU A 4 11.64 -8.50 14.87
CA LEU A 4 11.90 -8.74 16.29
C LEU A 4 11.24 -7.65 17.15
N GLN A 5 11.32 -6.38 16.72
CA GLN A 5 10.66 -5.28 17.41
C GLN A 5 9.12 -5.36 17.39
N MET A 6 8.55 -6.14 16.46
CA MET A 6 7.11 -6.41 16.40
C MET A 6 6.68 -7.59 17.29
N GLY A 7 7.58 -8.20 18.06
CA GLY A 7 7.28 -9.27 19.01
C GLY A 7 7.35 -10.70 18.45
N LEU A 8 7.80 -10.86 17.19
CA LEU A 8 8.00 -12.17 16.56
C LEU A 8 9.43 -12.67 16.80
N GLU A 9 9.78 -12.85 18.08
CA GLU A 9 11.13 -13.26 18.49
C GLU A 9 11.32 -14.78 18.45
N GLU A 10 10.28 -15.53 18.82
CA GLU A 10 10.35 -16.99 18.98
C GLU A 10 10.76 -17.70 17.69
N ILE A 11 10.28 -17.23 16.54
CA ILE A 11 10.56 -17.81 15.21
C ILE A 11 12.06 -17.77 14.83
N TYR A 12 12.86 -16.90 15.48
CA TYR A 12 14.31 -16.82 15.31
C TYR A 12 15.09 -17.63 16.35
N SER A 13 14.41 -18.10 17.40
CA SER A 13 15.00 -18.81 18.51
C SER A 13 15.15 -20.30 18.23
N ASN A 14 15.90 -21.01 19.08
CA ASN A 14 15.94 -22.48 19.04
C ASN A 14 14.66 -23.12 19.63
N GLN A 15 13.76 -22.33 20.20
CA GLN A 15 12.45 -22.77 20.68
C GLN A 15 11.37 -22.63 19.60
N ALA A 16 11.73 -22.15 18.40
CA ALA A 16 10.79 -22.00 17.30
C ALA A 16 10.11 -23.33 16.99
N ASN A 17 8.78 -23.35 17.05
CA ASN A 17 8.01 -24.54 16.71
C ASN A 17 7.50 -24.46 15.28
N PHE A 18 8.14 -25.23 14.39
CA PHE A 18 7.71 -25.42 12.99
C PHE A 18 7.35 -26.89 12.71
N SER A 19 6.85 -27.63 13.70
CA SER A 19 6.51 -29.06 13.58
C SER A 19 5.47 -29.36 12.50
N GLU A 20 4.61 -28.39 12.18
CA GLU A 20 3.62 -28.50 11.09
C GLU A 20 4.24 -28.35 9.68
N ILE A 21 5.48 -27.86 9.59
CA ILE A 21 6.23 -27.75 8.34
C ILE A 21 7.19 -28.94 8.19
N ILE A 22 7.89 -29.30 9.28
CA ILE A 22 8.85 -30.41 9.30
C ILE A 22 8.87 -31.08 10.69
N GLU A 23 8.69 -32.40 10.72
CA GLU A 23 8.46 -33.12 11.98
C GLU A 23 9.73 -33.44 12.78
N LYS A 24 10.89 -33.58 12.13
CA LYS A 24 12.08 -34.23 12.73
C LYS A 24 13.32 -33.35 12.82
N GLU A 25 13.20 -32.05 12.54
CA GLU A 25 14.32 -31.12 12.57
C GLU A 25 13.98 -29.85 13.34
N ASN A 26 14.95 -29.35 14.11
CA ASN A 26 14.87 -28.05 14.76
C ASN A 26 15.04 -26.95 13.69
N LEU A 27 13.94 -26.57 13.06
CA LEU A 27 13.88 -25.49 12.09
C LEU A 27 13.71 -24.14 12.80
N LYS A 28 14.34 -23.09 12.26
CA LYS A 28 14.10 -21.71 12.69
C LYS A 28 14.32 -20.73 11.54
N VAL A 29 13.73 -19.55 11.65
CA VAL A 29 13.96 -18.47 10.70
C VAL A 29 15.34 -17.86 10.96
N SER A 30 16.20 -17.86 9.95
CA SER A 30 17.50 -17.18 10.02
C SER A 30 17.44 -15.74 9.52
N LYS A 31 16.67 -15.50 8.45
CA LYS A 31 16.54 -14.18 7.81
C LYS A 31 15.20 -14.05 7.11
N ILE A 32 14.60 -12.86 7.20
CA ILE A 32 13.44 -12.46 6.41
C ILE A 32 13.87 -11.27 5.56
N ILE A 33 13.64 -11.35 4.25
CA ILE A 33 13.93 -10.29 3.29
C ILE A 33 12.62 -9.96 2.59
N GLN A 34 12.23 -8.68 2.61
CA GLN A 34 11.09 -8.17 1.87
C GLN A 34 11.58 -7.05 0.95
N LYS A 35 11.24 -7.14 -0.34
CA LYS A 35 11.48 -6.09 -1.33
C LYS A 35 10.14 -5.76 -1.98
N ALA A 36 9.84 -4.47 -2.09
CA ALA A 36 8.63 -3.94 -2.69
C ALA A 36 9.02 -2.77 -3.61
N THR A 37 8.46 -2.73 -4.80
CA THR A 37 8.65 -1.64 -5.78
C THR A 37 7.28 -1.15 -6.22
N ILE A 38 7.12 0.16 -6.36
CA ILE A 38 5.93 0.78 -6.94
C ILE A 38 6.37 1.64 -8.13
N GLU A 39 5.64 1.55 -9.23
CA GLU A 39 5.81 2.37 -10.42
C GLU A 39 4.50 3.13 -10.64
N ILE A 40 4.61 4.43 -10.93
CA ILE A 40 3.47 5.31 -11.19
C ILE A 40 3.75 6.02 -12.51
N ASN A 41 2.85 5.85 -13.47
CA ASN A 41 2.89 6.49 -14.78
C ASN A 41 1.50 7.08 -15.12
N GLU A 42 1.39 7.76 -16.24
CA GLU A 42 0.17 8.43 -16.70
C GLU A 42 -0.94 7.46 -17.10
N GLU A 43 -0.60 6.23 -17.48
CA GLU A 43 -1.56 5.18 -17.82
C GLU A 43 -2.19 4.54 -16.57
N GLY A 44 -1.52 4.70 -15.42
CA GLY A 44 -1.80 3.92 -14.21
C GLY A 44 -1.39 2.45 -14.37
N GLY A 45 -1.46 1.71 -13.27
CA GLY A 45 -1.43 0.25 -13.32
C GLY A 45 -2.74 -0.23 -13.94
N GLU A 46 -2.74 -0.42 -15.26
CA GLU A 46 -3.86 -0.84 -16.10
C GLU A 46 -4.78 0.32 -16.55
N ALA A 47 -4.41 0.93 -17.67
CA ALA A 47 -5.27 1.77 -18.47
C ALA A 47 -6.59 1.04 -18.80
N SER A 48 -7.66 1.40 -18.10
CA SER A 48 -9.02 1.11 -18.55
C SER A 48 -9.90 2.34 -18.37
N GLY A 49 -10.00 3.12 -19.45
CA GLY A 49 -11.16 3.97 -19.71
C GLY A 49 -11.21 5.36 -19.05
N THR A 50 -10.13 6.15 -19.05
CA THR A 50 -10.23 7.58 -18.73
C THR A 50 -10.41 8.40 -20.00
N SER A 51 -11.66 8.47 -20.49
CA SER A 51 -12.14 9.74 -21.04
C SER A 51 -12.63 10.54 -19.83
N ALA A 52 -11.72 11.22 -19.13
CA ALA A 52 -12.12 12.25 -18.18
C ALA A 52 -12.65 13.42 -18.99
N VAL A 53 -13.97 13.48 -19.18
CA VAL A 53 -14.62 14.75 -19.49
C VAL A 53 -14.46 15.60 -18.24
N ILE A 54 -13.40 16.40 -18.19
CA ILE A 54 -13.29 17.50 -17.23
C ILE A 54 -14.30 18.53 -17.73
N GLY A 55 -15.57 18.32 -17.38
CA GLY A 55 -16.63 19.28 -17.61
C GLY A 55 -16.31 20.52 -16.81
N VAL A 56 -15.68 21.52 -17.46
CA VAL A 56 -15.69 22.86 -16.91
C VAL A 56 -17.10 23.39 -17.17
N GLU A 57 -18.03 23.15 -16.26
CA GLU A 57 -19.30 23.88 -16.25
C GLU A 57 -18.96 25.36 -16.06
N LYS A 58 -18.84 26.09 -17.17
CA LYS A 58 -18.82 27.56 -17.17
C LYS A 58 -20.25 28.06 -16.98
N ILE A 59 -20.85 27.77 -15.83
CA ILE A 59 -22.09 28.41 -15.40
C ILE A 59 -21.86 28.91 -13.98
N GLY A 60 -21.39 30.16 -13.87
CA GLY A 60 -21.23 30.87 -12.59
C GLY A 60 -19.79 31.22 -12.20
N ASP A 61 -19.67 32.23 -11.34
CA ASP A 61 -18.44 32.73 -10.68
C ASP A 61 -17.89 31.69 -9.67
N HIS A 62 -17.64 30.47 -10.10
CA HIS A 62 -17.02 29.46 -9.26
C HIS A 62 -15.51 29.69 -9.21
N PRO A 63 -14.90 29.74 -8.01
CA PRO A 63 -13.45 29.82 -7.90
C PRO A 63 -12.82 28.60 -8.59
N PRO A 64 -11.62 28.75 -9.18
CA PRO A 64 -10.94 27.64 -9.83
C PRO A 64 -10.74 26.48 -8.82
N PRO A 65 -10.78 25.23 -9.30
CA PRO A 65 -10.56 24.08 -8.43
C PRO A 65 -9.19 24.17 -7.76
N PRO A 66 -9.05 23.67 -6.52
CA PRO A 66 -7.78 23.70 -5.83
C PRO A 66 -6.72 22.91 -6.59
N VAL A 67 -5.54 23.50 -6.74
CA VAL A 67 -4.40 22.84 -7.41
C VAL A 67 -3.63 22.01 -6.38
N PHE A 68 -3.59 20.70 -6.58
CA PHE A 68 -2.72 19.81 -5.82
C PHE A 68 -1.38 19.64 -6.54
N ARG A 69 -0.27 19.86 -5.83
CA ARG A 69 1.10 19.61 -6.32
C ARG A 69 1.83 18.73 -5.33
N ALA A 70 2.21 17.52 -5.77
CA ALA A 70 3.05 16.59 -5.04
C ALA A 70 4.55 16.85 -5.31
N ASP A 71 4.97 18.11 -5.18
CA ASP A 71 6.32 18.61 -5.51
C ASP A 71 7.29 18.63 -4.30
N ARG A 72 6.90 17.98 -3.20
CA ARG A 72 7.65 17.86 -1.94
C ARG A 72 7.32 16.52 -1.28
N PRO A 73 8.10 16.05 -0.29
CA PRO A 73 7.90 14.73 0.30
C PRO A 73 6.45 14.46 0.72
N PHE A 74 5.90 13.33 0.28
CA PHE A 74 4.51 12.94 0.55
C PHE A 74 4.41 11.46 0.93
N MET A 75 3.30 11.09 1.56
CA MET A 75 2.94 9.70 1.83
C MET A 75 1.93 9.20 0.81
N TYR A 76 1.94 7.91 0.53
CA TYR A 76 0.94 7.26 -0.31
C TYR A 76 0.45 5.96 0.35
N LEU A 77 -0.78 5.60 0.03
CA LEU A 77 -1.38 4.31 0.34
C LEU A 77 -2.03 3.77 -0.93
N LEU A 78 -1.71 2.53 -1.29
CA LEU A 78 -2.48 1.75 -2.25
C LEU A 78 -3.42 0.86 -1.45
N THR A 79 -4.72 1.09 -1.58
CA THR A 79 -5.74 0.36 -0.84
C THR A 79 -6.56 -0.53 -1.76
N TYR A 80 -6.99 -1.66 -1.24
CA TYR A 80 -8.02 -2.49 -1.86
C TYR A 80 -9.27 -2.39 -0.99
N ASP A 81 -10.35 -1.89 -1.59
CA ASP A 81 -11.64 -1.82 -0.92
C ASP A 81 -12.25 -3.21 -0.87
N LEU A 82 -12.61 -3.64 0.34
CA LEU A 82 -13.37 -4.86 0.54
C LEU A 82 -14.86 -4.49 0.40
N GLU A 83 -15.59 -5.22 -0.44
CA GLU A 83 -17.01 -4.98 -0.67
C GLU A 83 -17.80 -4.88 0.65
N GLU A 84 -18.72 -3.92 0.69
CA GLU A 84 -19.29 -3.39 1.93
C GLU A 84 -20.12 -4.39 2.74
N SER A 85 -19.97 -4.28 4.05
CA SER A 85 -20.95 -4.73 5.02
C SER A 85 -22.29 -4.03 4.76
N THR A 86 -23.38 -4.79 4.71
CA THR A 86 -24.78 -4.34 4.48
C THR A 86 -25.30 -3.34 5.54
N ILE A 87 -24.46 -2.87 6.46
CA ILE A 87 -24.86 -2.04 7.61
C ILE A 87 -24.33 -0.61 7.42
N PRO A 88 -25.22 0.40 7.28
CA PRO A 88 -24.88 1.78 6.89
C PRO A 88 -24.07 2.60 7.91
N PHE A 89 -23.58 1.97 9.00
CA PHE A 89 -22.76 2.63 10.02
C PHE A 89 -21.39 1.94 10.22
N TYR A 90 -21.11 0.84 9.51
CA TYR A 90 -19.81 0.20 9.56
C TYR A 90 -18.88 0.81 8.52
N ARG A 91 -17.72 1.30 8.98
CA ARG A 91 -16.67 1.87 8.13
C ARG A 91 -16.34 0.90 6.99
N SER A 92 -16.35 1.40 5.77
CA SER A 92 -15.83 0.69 4.59
C SER A 92 -14.48 0.07 4.96
N LYS A 93 -14.38 -1.26 4.82
CA LYS A 93 -13.16 -1.99 5.17
C LYS A 93 -12.24 -1.92 3.97
N PHE A 94 -11.01 -1.49 4.18
CA PHE A 94 -9.97 -1.52 3.15
C PHE A 94 -8.74 -2.23 3.70
N VAL A 95 -7.99 -2.84 2.79
CA VAL A 95 -6.67 -3.41 3.08
C VAL A 95 -5.62 -2.52 2.43
N VAL A 96 -4.59 -2.16 3.19
CA VAL A 96 -3.42 -1.47 2.65
C VAL A 96 -2.53 -2.50 1.95
N VAL A 97 -2.43 -2.38 0.63
CA VAL A 97 -1.58 -3.24 -0.21
C VAL A 97 -0.16 -2.70 -0.22
N PHE A 98 -0.01 -1.37 -0.40
CA PHE A 98 1.27 -0.67 -0.29
C PHE A 98 1.10 0.60 0.52
N MET A 99 2.14 0.96 1.26
CA MET A 99 2.22 2.24 1.94
C MET A 99 3.68 2.67 1.99
N GLY A 100 3.92 3.95 1.80
CA GLY A 100 5.27 4.48 1.84
C GLY A 100 5.33 5.99 1.85
N LYS A 101 6.56 6.49 1.89
CA LYS A 101 6.88 7.91 1.77
C LYS A 101 7.78 8.11 0.57
N VAL A 102 7.35 8.96 -0.37
CA VAL A 102 8.20 9.44 -1.46
C VAL A 102 8.94 10.66 -0.94
N ALA A 103 10.24 10.50 -0.67
CA ALA A 103 11.10 11.63 -0.29
C ALA A 103 11.75 12.29 -1.51
N LYS A 104 12.21 11.47 -2.46
CA LYS A 104 12.79 11.86 -3.74
C LYS A 104 12.39 10.78 -4.76
N PRO A 105 11.52 11.09 -5.73
CA PRO A 105 11.17 10.12 -6.76
C PRO A 105 12.38 9.92 -7.70
N GLU A 106 12.66 8.67 -8.06
CA GLU A 106 13.52 8.36 -9.19
C GLU A 106 12.66 8.43 -10.45
N ILE A 107 13.02 9.33 -11.37
CA ILE A 107 12.33 9.49 -12.65
C ILE A 107 13.03 8.60 -13.66
N VAL A 108 12.33 7.56 -14.12
CA VAL A 108 12.80 6.69 -15.20
C VAL A 108 12.15 7.21 -16.49
N ASN A 109 12.97 7.76 -17.39
CA ASN A 109 12.54 8.21 -18.72
C ASN A 109 12.60 7.08 -19.74
#